data_AF-K1T2A6-F1
#
_entry.id   AF-K1T2A6-F1
#
_cell.length_a   1.000
_cell.length_b   1.000
_cell.length_c   1.000
_cell.angle_alpha   90.00
_cell.angle_beta   90.00
_cell.angle_gamma   90.00
#
_symmetry.space_group_name_H-M   'P 1'
#
loop_
_entity.id
_entity.type
_entity.pdbx_description
1 polymer ?
#
loop_
_entity_poly.entity_id
_entity_poly.type
_entity_poly.pdbx_seq_one_letter_code
_entity_poly.pdbx_strand_id
1 'polypeptide(L)'
;MISGTLRSGTESAASLDIVYDKAFGGEQVEIEASLEGAAASGLQIESVTRMEIDREGSGTISVPITGTPGSLGDLVCRVKFSLNGEVKFEGEVQGSVSSSNELFRMGFDLFVWGGNYPTNQKGPGPNGSSTAGKEFNGTEPAEPDVITPGSDGTNDIFGTMTEEYRINRGVEKW
;
A
#
# COMPACT_ATOMS: atom_id res chain seq x y z
N MET A 1 12.94 -1.29 -1.29
CA MET A 1 11.52 -0.93 -0.99
C MET A 1 11.49 0.44 -0.32
N ILE A 2 10.38 1.17 -0.39
CA ILE A 2 10.23 2.40 0.41
C ILE A 2 9.68 2.00 1.78
N SER A 3 10.33 2.42 2.84
CA SER A 3 9.92 2.21 4.23
C SER A 3 9.62 3.55 4.91
N GLY A 4 8.98 3.51 6.08
CA GLY A 4 8.59 4.71 6.81
C GLY A 4 7.29 5.35 6.32
N THR A 5 7.02 6.59 6.78
CA THR A 5 5.74 7.27 6.53
C THR A 5 5.89 8.47 5.61
N LEU A 6 5.05 8.50 4.58
CA LEU A 6 4.90 9.60 3.64
C LEU A 6 3.49 10.20 3.78
N ARG A 7 3.41 11.43 4.30
CA ARG A 7 2.14 12.11 4.59
C ARG A 7 2.12 13.50 3.98
N SER A 8 1.03 13.86 3.30
CA SER A 8 0.91 15.19 2.72
C SER A 8 0.94 16.26 3.81
N GLY A 9 1.69 17.34 3.57
CA GLY A 9 1.85 18.44 4.52
C GLY A 9 2.62 18.10 5.80
N THR A 10 3.21 16.90 5.90
CA THR A 10 4.08 16.50 7.01
C THR A 10 5.48 16.19 6.47
N GLU A 11 6.50 16.50 7.26
CA GLU A 11 7.87 16.14 6.95
C GLU A 11 8.03 14.61 6.80
N SER A 12 8.72 14.19 5.76
CA SER A 12 8.95 12.79 5.45
C SER A 12 9.83 12.13 6.51
N ALA A 13 9.39 10.95 6.96
CA ALA A 13 10.21 10.03 7.75
C ALA A 13 10.46 8.72 6.98
N ALA A 14 10.40 8.78 5.65
CA ALA A 14 10.56 7.63 4.77
C ALA A 14 12.00 7.47 4.27
N SER A 15 12.36 6.24 3.92
CA SER A 15 13.63 5.92 3.28
C SER A 15 13.46 4.90 2.17
N LEU A 16 14.35 4.95 1.18
CA LEU A 16 14.56 3.86 0.26
C LEU A 16 15.51 2.85 0.92
N ASP A 17 14.97 1.69 1.26
CA ASP A 17 15.73 0.61 1.88
C ASP A 17 16.11 -0.45 0.85
N ILE A 18 17.42 -0.71 0.75
CA ILE A 18 18.02 -1.72 -0.11
C ILE A 18 18.62 -2.79 0.80
N VAL A 19 17.95 -3.95 0.83
CA VAL A 19 18.42 -5.12 1.58
C VAL A 19 19.46 -5.85 0.75
N TYR A 20 20.59 -6.19 1.37
CA TYR A 20 21.62 -7.01 0.75
C TYR A 20 21.92 -8.22 1.64
N ASP A 21 22.26 -9.34 1.00
CA ASP A 21 22.63 -10.57 1.66
C ASP A 21 24.04 -11.01 1.27
N LYS A 22 24.80 -11.49 2.26
CA LYS A 22 26.13 -12.10 2.06
C LYS A 22 27.13 -11.19 1.33
N ALA A 23 27.22 -9.93 1.74
CA ALA A 23 28.34 -9.07 1.33
C ALA A 23 29.64 -9.63 1.90
N PHE A 24 30.75 -9.48 1.17
CA PHE A 24 32.08 -9.97 1.57
C PHE A 24 32.89 -8.92 2.34
N GLY A 25 32.46 -7.66 2.35
CA GLY A 25 33.19 -6.53 2.94
C GLY A 25 34.18 -5.91 1.95
N GLY A 26 34.30 -4.59 1.99
CA GLY A 26 35.12 -3.79 1.07
C GLY A 26 34.46 -3.47 -0.28
N GLU A 27 33.21 -3.90 -0.49
CA GLU A 27 32.50 -3.59 -1.74
C GLU A 27 32.04 -2.13 -1.79
N GLN A 28 32.34 -1.46 -2.90
CA GLN A 28 31.88 -0.11 -3.19
C GLN A 28 30.46 -0.16 -3.76
N VAL A 29 29.52 0.42 -3.03
CA VAL A 29 28.13 0.55 -3.42
C VAL A 29 27.89 1.94 -3.97
N GLU A 30 27.22 2.02 -5.12
CA GLU A 30 26.67 3.25 -5.67
C GLU A 30 25.17 3.06 -5.92
N ILE A 31 24.37 3.98 -5.39
CA ILE A 31 22.92 4.03 -5.53
C ILE A 31 22.56 5.32 -6.25
N GLU A 32 22.05 5.22 -7.46
CA GLU A 32 21.45 6.33 -8.18
C GLU A 32 19.93 6.27 -7.97
N ALA A 33 19.33 7.35 -7.47
CA ALA A 33 17.90 7.39 -7.17
C ALA A 33 17.24 8.69 -7.65
N SER A 34 16.01 8.59 -8.14
CA SER A 34 15.17 9.74 -8.45
C SER A 34 13.72 9.50 -8.03
N LEU A 35 12.99 10.59 -7.78
CA LEU A 35 11.57 10.56 -7.41
C LEU A 35 10.73 11.15 -8.53
N GLU A 36 9.67 10.44 -8.89
CA GLU A 36 8.68 10.81 -9.90
C GLU A 36 7.25 10.54 -9.37
N GLY A 37 6.26 10.98 -10.15
CA GLY A 37 4.85 10.78 -9.82
C GLY A 37 4.19 12.00 -9.17
N ALA A 38 2.88 11.89 -8.97
CA ALA A 38 2.05 13.01 -8.49
C ALA A 38 2.48 13.51 -7.12
N ALA A 39 3.04 12.64 -6.28
CA ALA A 39 3.41 12.96 -4.91
C ALA A 39 4.90 13.29 -4.71
N ALA A 40 5.71 13.28 -5.78
CA ALA A 40 7.14 13.64 -5.71
C ALA A 40 7.39 15.13 -5.43
N SER A 41 6.39 15.99 -5.72
CA SER A 41 6.50 17.43 -5.47
C SER A 41 6.77 17.71 -3.99
N GLY A 42 7.85 18.45 -3.69
CA GLY A 42 8.25 18.79 -2.33
C GLY A 42 9.05 17.70 -1.59
N LEU A 43 9.23 16.52 -2.20
CA LEU A 43 10.11 15.48 -1.71
C LEU A 43 11.48 15.52 -2.41
N GLN A 44 12.50 15.09 -1.70
CA GLN A 44 13.88 15.00 -2.19
C GLN A 44 14.52 13.69 -1.75
N ILE A 45 15.29 13.09 -2.66
CA ILE A 45 16.21 11.99 -2.36
C ILE A 45 17.58 12.38 -2.91
N GLU A 46 18.64 11.94 -2.24
CA GLU A 46 19.98 12.14 -2.77
C GLU A 46 20.14 11.36 -4.09
N SER A 47 20.50 12.06 -5.15
CA SER A 47 20.51 11.48 -6.50
C SER A 47 21.57 10.40 -6.66
N VAL A 48 22.68 10.50 -5.93
CA VAL A 48 23.77 9.52 -5.95
C VAL A 48 24.29 9.34 -4.53
N THR A 49 24.11 8.16 -3.94
CA THR A 49 24.70 7.77 -2.65
C THR A 49 25.83 6.78 -2.88
N ARG A 50 27.00 7.04 -2.29
CA ARG A 50 28.17 6.14 -2.36
C ARG A 50 28.60 5.72 -0.98
N MET A 51 28.89 4.44 -0.80
CA MET A 51 29.38 3.88 0.46
C MET A 51 30.15 2.58 0.26
N GLU A 52 30.89 2.18 1.29
CA GLU A 52 31.58 0.90 1.35
C GLU A 52 30.85 -0.01 2.34
N ILE A 53 30.71 -1.29 2.01
CA ILE A 53 30.24 -2.28 2.98
C ILE A 53 31.43 -2.68 3.86
N ASP A 54 31.51 -2.17 5.09
CA ASP A 54 32.71 -2.33 5.93
C ASP A 54 32.97 -3.75 6.44
N ARG A 55 31.97 -4.65 6.42
CA ARG A 55 32.06 -6.00 6.99
C ARG A 55 31.25 -7.03 6.22
N GLU A 56 31.75 -8.26 6.24
CA GLU A 56 31.02 -9.42 5.73
C GLU A 56 29.67 -9.58 6.47
N GLY A 57 28.60 -9.85 5.72
CA GLY A 57 27.27 -10.12 6.28
C GLY A 57 26.10 -9.62 5.45
N SER A 58 24.91 -9.77 6.00
CA SER A 58 23.67 -9.20 5.46
C SER A 58 23.34 -7.88 6.16
N GLY A 59 22.65 -6.99 5.47
CA GLY A 59 22.28 -5.70 6.02
C GLY A 59 21.27 -4.94 5.19
N THR A 60 21.07 -3.68 5.54
CA THR A 60 20.17 -2.77 4.83
C THR A 60 20.84 -1.42 4.69
N ILE A 61 20.83 -0.90 3.48
CA ILE A 61 21.24 0.46 3.16
C ILE A 61 19.97 1.29 3.04
N SER A 62 19.88 2.36 3.83
CA SER A 62 18.73 3.26 3.85
C SER A 62 19.11 4.62 3.32
N VAL A 63 18.49 5.04 2.21
CA VAL A 63 18.65 6.39 1.64
C VAL A 63 17.44 7.23 2.06
N PRO A 64 17.61 8.30 2.85
CA PRO A 64 16.48 9.07 3.36
C PRO A 64 15.75 9.83 2.25
N ILE A 65 14.42 9.77 2.28
CA ILE A 65 13.54 10.63 1.49
C ILE A 65 13.15 11.79 2.41
N THR A 66 13.56 12.99 2.07
CA THR A 66 13.37 14.20 2.89
C THR A 66 12.37 15.16 2.24
N GLY A 67 12.01 16.22 2.96
CA GLY A 67 11.06 17.22 2.49
C GLY A 67 9.62 16.91 2.89
N THR A 68 8.67 17.67 2.33
CA THR A 68 7.25 17.58 2.65
C THR A 68 6.47 17.39 1.35
N PRO A 69 5.72 16.29 1.19
CA PRO A 69 4.93 16.08 -0.02
C PRO A 69 3.87 17.18 -0.18
N GLY A 70 3.90 17.86 -1.32
CA GLY A 70 2.97 18.93 -1.67
C GLY A 70 1.61 18.42 -2.17
N SER A 71 1.51 17.14 -2.51
CA SER A 71 0.33 16.52 -3.12
C SER A 71 0.18 15.06 -2.71
N LEU A 72 -1.06 14.57 -2.76
CA LEU A 72 -1.40 13.16 -2.59
C LEU A 72 -1.19 12.40 -3.90
N GLY A 73 -1.00 11.08 -3.79
CA GLY A 73 -0.95 10.18 -4.93
C GLY A 73 0.28 9.29 -4.96
N ASP A 74 0.56 8.75 -6.14
CA ASP A 74 1.64 7.79 -6.34
C ASP A 74 3.01 8.48 -6.33
N LEU A 75 3.96 7.80 -5.71
CA LEU A 75 5.38 8.13 -5.73
C LEU A 75 6.11 6.97 -6.41
N VAL A 76 6.84 7.27 -7.47
CA VAL A 76 7.69 6.30 -8.16
C VAL A 76 9.14 6.67 -7.88
N CYS A 77 9.87 5.78 -7.22
CA CYS A 77 11.31 5.92 -7.03
C CYS A 77 12.04 5.06 -8.06
N ARG A 78 12.74 5.70 -9.01
CA ARG A 78 13.63 4.98 -9.92
C ARG A 78 14.96 4.77 -9.20
N VAL A 79 15.46 3.54 -9.24
CA VAL A 79 16.66 3.16 -8.51
C VAL A 79 17.56 2.35 -9.43
N LYS A 80 18.83 2.71 -9.46
CA LYS A 80 19.90 1.91 -10.04
C LYS A 80 20.95 1.68 -8.97
N PHE A 81 21.23 0.41 -8.70
CA PHE A 81 22.17 -0.05 -7.70
C PHE A 81 23.34 -0.74 -8.40
N SER A 82 24.55 -0.28 -8.08
CA SER A 82 25.80 -0.80 -8.60
C SER A 82 26.71 -1.24 -7.46
N LEU A 83 27.37 -2.39 -7.64
CA LEU A 83 28.37 -2.94 -6.73
C LEU A 83 29.70 -3.05 -7.47
N ASN A 84 30.74 -2.39 -6.96
CA ASN A 84 32.07 -2.30 -7.58
C ASN A 84 32.02 -1.84 -9.06
N GLY A 85 31.12 -0.91 -9.37
CA GLY A 85 30.91 -0.37 -10.72
C GLY A 85 30.07 -1.26 -11.65
N GLU A 86 29.62 -2.43 -11.19
CA GLU A 86 28.73 -3.31 -11.94
C GLU A 86 27.28 -3.13 -11.49
N VAL A 87 26.37 -2.84 -12.42
CA VAL A 87 24.94 -2.70 -12.12
C VAL A 87 24.38 -4.05 -11.71
N LYS A 88 23.88 -4.17 -10.48
CA LYS A 88 23.22 -5.39 -9.98
C LYS A 88 21.70 -5.29 -10.02
N PHE A 89 21.16 -4.07 -10.00
CA PHE A 89 19.73 -3.83 -10.09
C PHE A 89 19.45 -2.48 -10.73
N GLU A 90 18.44 -2.43 -11.59
CA GLU A 90 17.88 -1.20 -12.15
C GLU A 90 16.37 -1.40 -12.28
N GLY A 91 15.57 -0.51 -11.69
CA GLY A 91 14.13 -0.66 -11.68
C GLY A 91 13.39 0.42 -10.93
N GLU A 92 12.08 0.24 -10.82
CA GLU A 92 11.17 1.15 -10.15
C GLU A 92 10.67 0.56 -8.83
N VAL A 93 10.67 1.37 -7.79
CA VAL A 93 10.06 1.07 -6.48
C VAL A 93 8.91 2.04 -6.28
N GLN A 94 7.70 1.51 -6.10
CA GLN A 94 6.50 2.31 -5.92
C GLN A 94 6.18 2.54 -4.44
N GLY A 95 5.69 3.74 -4.14
CA GLY A 95 5.13 4.14 -2.86
C GLY A 95 3.92 5.04 -3.09
N SER A 96 3.24 5.44 -2.00
CA SER A 96 2.14 6.41 -2.07
C SER A 96 2.18 7.36 -0.88
N VAL A 97 1.78 8.61 -1.11
CA VAL A 97 1.60 9.62 -0.07
C VAL A 97 0.11 9.72 0.23
N SER A 98 -0.28 9.53 1.50
CA SER A 98 -1.67 9.61 1.96
C SER A 98 -1.87 10.72 3.02
N SER A 99 -3.11 11.17 3.20
CA SER A 99 -3.48 12.29 4.10
C SER A 99 -3.64 11.90 5.57
N SER A 100 -3.07 10.77 6.00
CA SER A 100 -3.12 10.23 7.37
C SER A 100 -4.50 9.77 7.88
N ASN A 101 -4.77 8.46 7.74
CA ASN A 101 -5.43 7.58 8.73
C ASN A 101 -5.84 6.20 8.19
N GLU A 102 -5.45 5.79 6.98
CA GLU A 102 -5.75 4.44 6.50
C GLU A 102 -4.50 3.56 6.49
N LEU A 103 -4.36 2.77 7.55
CA LEU A 103 -3.78 1.44 7.45
C LEU A 103 -4.85 0.57 6.78
N PHE A 104 -4.50 -0.06 5.67
CA PHE A 104 -5.35 -0.78 4.71
C PHE A 104 -6.16 0.10 3.75
N ARG A 105 -5.67 0.22 2.50
CA ARG A 105 -6.57 0.32 1.35
C ARG A 105 -7.17 -1.07 1.11
N MET A 106 -8.05 -1.52 2.01
CA MET A 106 -9.06 -2.48 1.60
C MET A 106 -9.96 -1.69 0.67
N GLY A 107 -9.95 -2.03 -0.62
CA GLY A 107 -11.00 -1.54 -1.51
C GLY A 107 -12.33 -2.04 -0.96
N PHE A 108 -13.02 -1.21 -0.17
CA PHE A 108 -14.39 -1.49 0.28
C PHE A 108 -15.35 -1.54 -0.92
N ASP A 109 -14.88 -1.22 -2.13
CA ASP A 109 -15.47 -1.60 -3.42
C ASP A 109 -15.86 -3.10 -3.45
N LEU A 110 -15.12 -3.96 -2.72
CA LEU A 110 -15.40 -5.39 -2.57
C LEU A 110 -16.42 -5.70 -1.46
N PHE A 111 -16.85 -4.73 -0.65
CA PHE A 111 -17.92 -4.87 0.34
C PHE A 111 -19.09 -3.93 -0.03
N VAL A 112 -19.89 -4.37 -0.99
CA VAL A 112 -20.99 -3.60 -1.59
C VAL A 112 -22.24 -3.47 -0.72
N TRP A 113 -22.29 -4.15 0.43
CA TRP A 113 -23.45 -4.14 1.32
C TRP A 113 -23.04 -3.75 2.74
N GLY A 114 -23.79 -2.83 3.34
CA GLY A 114 -23.52 -2.33 4.69
C GLY A 114 -24.09 -0.95 4.93
N GLY A 115 -24.44 -0.64 6.18
CA GLY A 115 -24.97 0.66 6.57
C GLY A 115 -23.91 1.76 6.57
N ASN A 116 -24.29 3.00 6.21
CA ASN A 116 -23.37 4.13 6.25
C ASN A 116 -23.26 4.69 7.68
N TYR A 117 -22.19 4.32 8.38
CA TYR A 117 -21.92 4.78 9.75
C TYR A 117 -21.59 6.28 9.83
N PRO A 118 -20.68 6.86 9.00
CA PRO A 118 -20.35 8.28 9.07
C PRO A 118 -21.51 9.25 8.89
N THR A 119 -22.48 8.94 8.02
CA THR A 119 -23.63 9.83 7.75
C THR A 119 -24.92 9.38 8.44
N ASN A 120 -24.88 8.30 9.22
CA ASN A 120 -26.04 7.70 9.89
C ASN A 120 -27.22 7.42 8.92
N GLN A 121 -26.89 6.91 7.73
CA GLN A 121 -27.87 6.60 6.68
C GLN A 121 -27.94 5.10 6.44
N LYS A 122 -29.12 4.64 6.02
CA LYS A 122 -29.24 3.27 5.55
C LYS A 122 -28.33 3.07 4.35
N GLY A 123 -27.76 1.88 4.26
CA GLY A 123 -26.88 1.53 3.16
C GLY A 123 -27.44 0.38 2.31
N PRO A 124 -26.75 0.04 1.23
CA PRO A 124 -27.22 -0.96 0.28
C PRO A 124 -27.20 -2.38 0.86
N GLY A 125 -28.13 -3.23 0.41
CA GLY A 125 -28.23 -4.64 0.79
C GLY A 125 -28.49 -5.56 -0.41
N PRO A 126 -28.21 -6.87 -0.29
CA PRO A 126 -28.36 -7.81 -1.40
C PRO A 126 -29.83 -8.06 -1.71
N ASN A 127 -30.27 -7.74 -2.93
CA ASN A 127 -31.63 -8.04 -3.39
C ASN A 127 -32.74 -7.58 -2.41
N GLY A 128 -32.55 -6.42 -1.77
CA GLY A 128 -33.49 -5.86 -0.78
C GLY A 128 -33.46 -6.53 0.60
N SER A 129 -32.53 -7.46 0.87
CA SER A 129 -32.37 -8.12 2.16
C SER A 129 -31.55 -7.28 3.14
N SER A 130 -31.96 -7.28 4.41
CA SER A 130 -31.29 -6.57 5.50
C SER A 130 -30.04 -7.25 6.05
N THR A 131 -29.64 -8.39 5.48
CA THR A 131 -28.37 -9.09 5.74
C THR A 131 -28.11 -10.13 4.65
N ALA A 132 -26.84 -10.46 4.40
CA ALA A 132 -26.43 -11.56 3.54
C ALA A 132 -25.98 -12.79 4.35
N GLY A 133 -26.69 -13.92 4.21
CA GLY A 133 -26.27 -15.24 4.68
C GLY A 133 -25.60 -16.11 3.61
N LYS A 134 -25.40 -17.39 3.92
CA LYS A 134 -24.73 -18.39 3.06
C LYS A 134 -25.45 -18.63 1.73
N GLU A 135 -26.72 -18.26 1.66
CA GLU A 135 -27.58 -18.32 0.49
C GLU A 135 -27.23 -17.29 -0.58
N PHE A 136 -26.42 -16.28 -0.24
CA PHE A 136 -25.94 -15.26 -1.18
C PHE A 136 -24.55 -15.60 -1.71
N ASN A 137 -24.34 -15.43 -3.02
CA ASN A 137 -23.08 -15.75 -3.69
C ASN A 137 -22.24 -14.52 -4.06
N GLY A 138 -22.66 -13.31 -3.67
CA GLY A 138 -21.87 -12.09 -3.81
C GLY A 138 -22.01 -11.37 -5.15
N THR A 139 -22.94 -11.82 -5.99
CA THR A 139 -23.26 -11.22 -7.30
C THR A 139 -24.60 -10.47 -7.31
N GLU A 140 -25.33 -10.51 -6.20
CA GLU A 140 -26.64 -9.91 -6.07
C GLU A 140 -26.57 -8.38 -6.17
N PRO A 141 -27.60 -7.75 -6.79
CA PRO A 141 -27.66 -6.31 -6.89
C PRO A 141 -27.69 -5.65 -5.49
N ALA A 142 -26.96 -4.54 -5.38
CA ALA A 142 -26.92 -3.71 -4.19
C ALA A 142 -28.09 -2.73 -4.22
N GLU A 143 -29.21 -3.12 -3.62
CA GLU A 143 -30.41 -2.27 -3.54
C GLU A 143 -30.25 -1.24 -2.41
N PRO A 144 -30.52 0.06 -2.65
CA PRO A 144 -30.29 1.13 -1.68
C PRO A 144 -31.28 1.11 -0.51
N ASP A 145 -30.92 1.78 0.59
CA ASP A 145 -31.79 2.04 1.76
C ASP A 145 -32.29 0.80 2.53
N VAL A 146 -31.50 -0.28 2.56
CA VAL A 146 -31.87 -1.57 3.15
C VAL A 146 -31.23 -1.79 4.53
N ILE A 147 -29.90 -1.72 4.60
CA ILE A 147 -29.12 -2.04 5.80
C ILE A 147 -29.15 -0.87 6.78
N THR A 148 -29.37 -1.16 8.06
CA THR A 148 -29.42 -0.15 9.12
C THR A 148 -28.05 0.53 9.30
N PRO A 149 -27.99 1.84 9.60
CA PRO A 149 -26.71 2.51 9.85
C PRO A 149 -25.87 1.78 10.90
N GLY A 150 -24.56 1.63 10.63
CA GLY A 150 -23.64 0.95 11.55
C GLY A 150 -23.81 -0.57 11.66
N SER A 151 -24.65 -1.18 10.83
CA SER A 151 -24.75 -2.63 10.72
C SER A 151 -23.98 -3.14 9.50
N ASP A 152 -23.31 -4.27 9.69
CA ASP A 152 -22.68 -5.02 8.62
C ASP A 152 -23.77 -5.55 7.67
N GLY A 153 -23.48 -5.57 6.36
CA GLY A 153 -24.42 -6.05 5.35
C GLY A 153 -24.31 -7.55 5.04
N THR A 154 -23.34 -8.25 5.65
CA THR A 154 -23.01 -9.64 5.39
C THR A 154 -22.58 -10.36 6.66
N ASN A 155 -22.85 -11.66 6.75
CA ASN A 155 -22.23 -12.51 7.77
C ASN A 155 -20.70 -12.57 7.61
N ASP A 156 -20.02 -13.08 8.63
CA ASP A 156 -18.57 -13.28 8.63
C ASP A 156 -18.11 -13.99 7.35
N ILE A 157 -17.31 -13.27 6.56
CA ILE A 157 -16.90 -13.63 5.22
C ILE A 157 -15.94 -14.83 5.22
N PHE A 158 -15.15 -14.96 6.27
CA PHE A 158 -14.14 -16.00 6.40
C PHE A 158 -14.65 -17.17 7.25
N GLY A 159 -15.45 -16.90 8.27
CA GLY A 159 -16.00 -17.92 9.17
C GLY A 159 -17.31 -18.54 8.69
N THR A 160 -18.12 -17.81 7.90
CA THR A 160 -19.51 -18.21 7.62
C THR A 160 -19.85 -18.24 6.15
N MET A 161 -19.39 -17.30 5.32
CA MET A 161 -19.80 -17.25 3.91
C MET A 161 -19.26 -18.43 3.08
N THR A 162 -19.86 -18.68 1.91
CA THR A 162 -19.45 -19.76 1.01
C THR A 162 -18.12 -19.42 0.30
N GLU A 163 -17.45 -20.44 -0.21
CA GLU A 163 -16.24 -20.25 -1.03
C GLU A 163 -16.55 -19.50 -2.33
N GLU A 164 -17.68 -19.83 -2.97
CA GLU A 164 -18.18 -19.12 -4.15
C GLU A 164 -18.37 -17.63 -3.89
N TYR A 165 -18.94 -17.26 -2.73
CA TYR A 165 -19.04 -15.86 -2.32
C TYR A 165 -17.67 -15.19 -2.26
N ARG A 166 -16.69 -15.82 -1.60
CA ARG A 166 -15.33 -15.25 -1.47
C ARG A 166 -14.65 -15.06 -2.83
N ILE A 167 -14.80 -16.02 -3.74
CA ILE A 167 -14.27 -15.92 -5.11
C ILE A 167 -14.93 -14.77 -5.87
N ASN A 168 -16.26 -14.68 -5.83
CA ASN A 168 -17.01 -13.64 -6.54
C ASN A 168 -16.74 -12.24 -5.98
N ARG A 169 -16.37 -12.13 -4.70
CA ARG A 169 -15.95 -10.88 -4.05
C ARG A 169 -14.43 -10.62 -4.13
N GLY A 170 -13.63 -11.53 -4.68
CA GLY A 170 -12.18 -11.37 -4.83
C GLY A 170 -11.41 -11.34 -3.51
N VAL A 171 -11.92 -12.01 -2.48
CA VAL A 171 -11.35 -12.07 -1.12
C VAL A 171 -10.92 -13.50 -0.73
N GLU A 172 -10.86 -14.42 -1.68
CA GLU A 172 -10.53 -15.82 -1.45
C GLU A 172 -9.07 -16.06 -1.01
N LYS A 173 -8.20 -15.06 -1.17
CA LYS A 173 -6.77 -15.11 -0.83
C LYS A 173 -6.38 -14.20 0.34
N TRP A 174 -7.36 -13.61 1.02
CA TRP A 174 -7.15 -12.72 2.16
C TRP A 174 -6.92 -13.50 3.45
#